data_AF-A0A922NWA8-F1
#
_entry.id   AF-A0A922NWA8-F1
#
_cell.length_a   1.000
_cell.length_b   1.000
_cell.length_c   1.000
_cell.angle_alpha   90.00
_cell.angle_beta   90.00
_cell.angle_gamma   90.00
#
_symmetry.space_group_name_H-M   'P 1'
#
loop_
_entity.id
_entity.type
_entity.pdbx_description
1 polymer ?
#
loop_
_entity_poly.entity_id
_entity_poly.type
_entity_poly.pdbx_seq_one_letter_code
_entity_poly.pdbx_strand_id
1 'polypeptide(L)'
;MMSYLFAFQIVPGSDDLLGYCITLEEAVTKAAAHRKQLIRSQALGDEDSPLHPPIALYQLDLHPITLELLLPVFNRQHDLPESLIAQMTQIGAIE
;
A
#
# COMPACT_ATOMS: atom_id res chain seq x y z
N MET A 1 -21.34 -4.73 -7.72
CA MET A 1 -20.08 -4.51 -8.44
C MET A 1 -19.00 -4.49 -7.38
N MET A 2 -18.01 -5.37 -7.45
CA MET A 2 -16.89 -5.37 -6.50
C MET A 2 -15.98 -4.19 -6.86
N SER A 3 -15.72 -3.33 -5.88
CA SER A 3 -14.80 -2.21 -6.03
C SER A 3 -13.41 -2.68 -5.65
N TYR A 4 -12.38 -2.17 -6.34
CA TYR A 4 -11.00 -2.44 -6.01
C TYR A 4 -10.21 -1.13 -6.02
N LEU A 5 -9.09 -1.12 -5.32
CA LEU A 5 -8.10 -0.05 -5.35
C LEU A 5 -6.70 -0.65 -5.45
N PHE A 6 -5.72 0.20 -5.68
CA PHE A 6 -4.31 -0.21 -5.77
C PHE A 6 -3.54 0.31 -4.57
N ALA A 7 -2.47 -0.39 -4.22
CA ALA A 7 -1.58 0.03 -3.16
C ALA A 7 -0.12 -0.26 -3.50
N PHE A 8 0.79 0.43 -2.81
CA PHE A 8 2.22 0.15 -2.85
C PHE A 8 2.81 0.17 -1.43
N GLN A 9 3.87 -0.59 -1.18
CA GLN A 9 4.55 -0.56 0.11
C GLN A 9 5.20 0.79 0.38
N ILE A 10 4.92 1.38 1.54
CA ILE A 10 5.65 2.57 2.01
C ILE A 10 7.01 2.16 2.57
N VAL A 11 7.07 1.03 3.27
CA VAL A 11 8.32 0.46 3.78
C VAL A 11 8.64 -0.78 2.93
N PRO A 12 9.72 -0.78 2.13
CA PRO A 12 10.05 -1.93 1.28
C PRO A 12 10.15 -3.22 2.11
N GLY A 13 9.42 -4.27 1.71
CA GLY A 13 9.40 -5.56 2.41
C GLY A 13 8.49 -5.63 3.65
N SER A 14 7.74 -4.59 3.98
CA SER A 14 6.69 -4.60 5.01
C SER A 14 5.34 -4.22 4.41
N ASP A 15 4.31 -4.98 4.79
CA ASP A 15 2.91 -4.73 4.42
C ASP A 15 2.15 -3.93 5.49
N ASP A 16 2.83 -3.48 6.55
CA ASP A 16 2.22 -2.76 7.66
C ASP A 16 1.76 -1.36 7.26
N LEU A 17 2.39 -0.78 6.23
CA LEU A 17 2.11 0.57 5.76
C LEU A 17 2.02 0.61 4.24
N LEU A 18 0.82 0.93 3.75
CA LEU A 18 0.49 0.96 2.33
C LEU A 18 0.08 2.37 1.88
N GLY A 19 0.54 2.76 0.69
CA GLY A 19 0.10 3.95 -0.02
C GLY A 19 -1.00 3.61 -1.02
N TYR A 20 -2.23 4.07 -0.77
CA TYR A 20 -3.41 3.72 -1.58
C TYR A 20 -3.62 4.65 -2.78
N CYS A 21 -4.07 4.10 -3.90
CA CYS A 21 -4.30 4.77 -5.18
C CYS A 21 -5.56 4.23 -5.87
N ILE A 22 -6.21 5.06 -6.69
CA ILE A 22 -7.44 4.66 -7.40
C ILE A 22 -7.09 3.87 -8.69
N THR A 23 -5.98 4.20 -9.33
CA THR A 23 -5.53 3.55 -10.56
C THR A 23 -4.16 2.89 -10.40
N LEU A 24 -3.90 1.86 -11.22
CA LEU A 24 -2.61 1.18 -11.25
C LEU A 24 -1.48 2.13 -11.68
N GLU A 25 -1.74 2.98 -12.67
CA GLU A 25 -0.76 3.97 -13.16
C GLU A 25 -0.32 4.93 -12.05
N GLU A 26 -1.26 5.38 -11.22
CA GLU A 26 -0.97 6.23 -10.07
C GLU A 26 -0.12 5.49 -9.03
N ALA A 27 -0.46 4.23 -8.72
CA ALA A 27 0.32 3.40 -7.80
C ALA A 27 1.76 3.20 -8.29
N VAL A 28 1.93 2.85 -9.56
CA VAL A 28 3.26 2.69 -10.20
C VAL A 28 4.05 4.00 -10.13
N THR A 29 3.43 5.12 -10.50
CA THR A 29 4.11 6.43 -10.53
C THR A 29 4.54 6.86 -9.14
N LYS A 30 3.66 6.74 -8.14
CA LYS A 30 3.95 7.09 -6.75
C LYS A 30 4.98 6.16 -6.13
N ALA A 31 4.89 4.85 -6.36
CA ALA A 31 5.86 3.88 -5.88
C ALA A 31 7.26 4.15 -6.46
N ALA A 32 7.38 4.45 -7.75
CA ALA A 32 8.64 4.79 -8.39
C ALA A 32 9.25 6.10 -7.85
N ALA A 33 8.42 7.12 -7.61
CA ALA A 33 8.86 8.37 -6.98
C ALA A 33 9.33 8.14 -5.54
N HIS A 34 8.57 7.37 -4.76
CA HIS A 34 8.89 7.01 -3.38
C HIS A 34 10.21 6.24 -3.29
N ARG A 35 10.42 5.25 -4.16
CA ARG A 35 11.68 4.52 -4.24
C ARG A 35 12.88 5.43 -4.51
N LYS A 36 12.76 6.36 -5.46
CA LYS A 36 13.82 7.34 -5.74
C LYS A 36 14.15 8.20 -4.53
N GLN A 37 13.14 8.58 -3.73
CA GLN A 37 13.35 9.33 -2.49
C GLN A 37 14.08 8.49 -1.44
N LEU A 38 13.69 7.22 -1.24
CA LEU A 38 14.37 6.31 -0.33
C LEU A 38 15.85 6.13 -0.70
N ILE A 39 16.14 5.87 -1.98
CA ILE A 39 17.51 5.76 -2.50
C ILE A 39 18.31 7.02 -2.19
N ARG A 40 17.75 8.19 -2.49
CA ARG A 40 18.43 9.48 -2.25
C ARG A 40 18.70 9.71 -0.76
N SER A 41 17.79 9.30 0.11
CA SER A 41 17.96 9.44 1.56
C SER A 41 18.99 8.47 2.14
N GLN A 42 19.06 7.24 1.64
CA GLN A 42 20.03 6.22 2.06
C GLN A 42 21.42 6.47 1.48
N ALA A 43 21.53 7.01 0.27
CA ALA A 43 22.81 7.46 -0.29
C ALA A 43 23.50 8.56 0.55
N LEU A 44 22.79 9.17 1.50
CA LEU A 44 23.32 10.16 2.45
C LEU A 44 23.68 9.56 3.82
N GLY A 45 23.37 8.27 4.07
CA GLY A 45 23.61 7.61 5.35
C GLY A 45 23.62 6.09 5.22
N ASP A 46 24.77 5.49 5.54
CA ASP A 46 25.13 4.06 5.59
C ASP A 46 25.49 3.38 4.26
N GLU A 47 26.80 3.13 4.09
CA GLU A 47 27.42 2.33 3.01
C GLU A 47 27.09 0.82 3.11
N ASP A 48 26.46 0.36 4.21
CA ASP A 48 26.16 -1.05 4.48
C ASP A 48 24.68 -1.43 4.27
N SER A 49 23.83 -0.52 3.76
CA SER A 49 22.42 -0.84 3.53
C SER A 49 22.25 -1.82 2.36
N PRO A 50 21.55 -2.96 2.54
CA PRO A 50 21.35 -3.92 1.47
C PRO A 50 20.61 -3.25 0.31
N LEU A 51 21.08 -3.55 -0.91
CA LEU A 51 20.49 -3.21 -2.21
C LEU A 51 19.00 -2.86 -2.09
N HIS A 52 18.67 -1.58 -2.34
CA HIS A 52 17.35 -0.99 -2.17
C HIS A 52 16.21 -1.97 -2.53
N PRO A 53 15.52 -2.54 -1.52
CA PRO A 53 14.58 -3.62 -1.75
C PRO A 53 13.46 -3.16 -2.69
N PRO A 54 12.89 -4.09 -3.49
CA PRO A 54 11.79 -3.75 -4.38
C PRO A 54 10.57 -3.31 -3.57
N ILE A 55 9.79 -2.38 -4.12
CA ILE A 55 8.51 -1.94 -3.54
C ILE A 55 7.39 -2.75 -4.17
N ALA A 56 6.70 -3.59 -3.38
CA ALA A 56 5.58 -4.37 -3.90
C ALA A 56 4.37 -3.48 -4.25
N LEU A 57 3.62 -3.91 -5.27
CA LEU A 57 2.36 -3.34 -5.71
C LEU A 57 1.23 -4.33 -5.48
N TYR A 58 0.09 -3.84 -5.01
CA TYR A 58 -1.07 -4.64 -4.65
C TYR A 58 -2.33 -4.15 -5.37
N GLN A 59 -3.22 -5.09 -5.68
CA GLN A 59 -4.64 -4.85 -5.88
C GLN A 59 -5.38 -5.28 -4.62
N LEU A 60 -6.24 -4.40 -4.12
CA LEU A 60 -7.06 -4.61 -2.94
C LEU A 60 -8.52 -4.64 -3.36
N ASP A 61 -9.13 -5.81 -3.27
CA ASP A 61 -10.56 -5.96 -3.49
C ASP A 61 -11.29 -5.56 -2.21
N LEU A 62 -12.31 -4.72 -2.34
CA LEU A 62 -13.04 -4.15 -1.22
C LEU A 62 -14.34 -4.90 -0.97
N HIS A 63 -14.68 -5.08 0.30
CA HIS A 63 -16.03 -5.45 0.68
C HIS A 63 -17.02 -4.36 0.23
N PRO A 64 -18.24 -4.73 -0.19
CA PRO A 64 -19.33 -3.76 -0.31
C PRO A 64 -19.49 -3.04 1.02
N ILE A 65 -19.57 -1.71 1.01
CA ILE A 65 -19.77 -0.95 2.25
C ILE A 65 -21.19 -1.24 2.76
N THR A 66 -21.29 -1.92 3.90
CA THR A 66 -22.56 -2.19 4.59
C THR A 66 -22.61 -1.49 5.95
N LEU A 67 -23.81 -1.40 6.53
CA LEU A 67 -23.99 -0.83 7.87
C LEU A 67 -23.25 -1.64 8.93
N GLU A 68 -23.16 -2.96 8.77
CA GLU A 68 -22.44 -3.86 9.67
C GLU A 68 -20.94 -3.58 9.69
N LEU A 69 -20.34 -3.23 8.54
CA LEU A 69 -18.93 -2.85 8.44
C LEU A 69 -18.67 -1.44 9.01
N LEU A 70 -19.63 -0.53 8.87
CA LEU A 70 -19.50 0.83 9.38
C LEU A 70 -19.72 0.95 10.90
N LEU A 71 -20.50 0.04 11.50
CA LEU A 71 -20.84 0.07 12.93
C LEU A 71 -19.59 0.06 13.85
N PRO A 72 -18.64 -0.87 13.70
CA PRO A 72 -17.41 -0.88 14.50
C PRO A 72 -16.58 0.40 14.34
N VAL A 73 -16.55 0.96 13.13
CA VAL A 73 -15.85 2.21 12.81
C VAL A 73 -16.48 3.39 13.53
N PHE A 74 -17.81 3.56 13.44
CA PHE A 74 -18.52 4.63 14.15
C PHE A 74 -18.40 4.50 15.67
N ASN A 75 -18.29 3.27 16.17
CA ASN A 75 -18.02 2.98 17.58
C ASN A 75 -16.54 3.10 17.96
N ARG A 76 -15.65 3.50 17.03
CA ARG A 76 -14.20 3.65 17.21
C ARG A 76 -13.49 2.38 17.71
N GLN A 77 -14.02 1.21 17.33
CA GLN A 77 -13.44 -0.08 17.68
C GLN A 77 -12.35 -0.52 16.71
N HIS A 78 -12.41 -0.05 15.46
CA HIS A 78 -11.45 -0.36 14.40
C HIS A 78 -11.21 0.85 13.50
N ASP A 79 -10.03 0.90 12.90
CA ASP A 79 -9.75 1.80 11.79
C ASP A 79 -10.38 1.25 10.50
N LEU A 80 -11.03 2.15 9.75
CA LEU A 80 -11.73 1.88 8.49
C LEU A 80 -10.92 1.10 7.43
N PRO A 81 -9.63 1.39 7.17
CA PRO A 81 -8.95 0.90 5.98
C PRO A 81 -8.83 -0.63 5.90
N GLU A 82 -8.43 -1.28 6.99
CA GLU A 82 -8.17 -2.73 7.00
C GLU A 82 -9.46 -3.54 6.94
N SER A 83 -10.49 -3.11 7.67
CA SER A 83 -11.79 -3.79 7.71
C SER A 83 -12.53 -3.81 6.38
N LEU A 84 -12.16 -2.92 5.44
CA LEU A 84 -12.77 -2.85 4.11
C LEU A 84 -12.06 -3.74 3.09
N ILE A 85 -10.85 -4.22 3.36
CA ILE A 85 -10.09 -5.05 2.42
C ILE A 85 -10.57 -6.49 2.54
N ALA A 86 -11.23 -6.97 1.49
CA ALA A 86 -11.67 -8.36 1.40
C ALA A 86 -10.53 -9.28 0.98
N GLN A 87 -9.71 -8.82 0.05
CA GLN A 87 -8.58 -9.57 -0.48
C GLN A 87 -7.46 -8.63 -0.89
N MET A 88 -6.23 -9.01 -0.56
CA MET A 88 -5.00 -8.37 -1.05
C MET A 88 -4.26 -9.31 -1.98
N THR A 89 -4.00 -8.86 -3.20
CA THR A 89 -3.25 -9.63 -4.20
C THR A 89 -2.05 -8.84 -4.67
N GLN A 90 -0.85 -9.40 -4.56
CA GLN A 90 0.35 -8.79 -5.14
C GLN A 90 0.30 -8.90 -6.66
N ILE A 91 0.46 -7.78 -7.35
CA ILE A 91 0.34 -7.69 -8.81
C ILE A 91 1.65 -7.29 -9.48
N GLY A 92 2.65 -6.88 -8.72
CA GLY A 92 3.97 -6.52 -9.24
C GLY A 92 4.90 -5.96 -8.17
N ALA A 93 6.02 -5.42 -8.62
CA ALA A 93 6.96 -4.68 -7.79
C ALA A 93 7.72 -3.63 -8.62
N ILE A 94 8.21 -2.59 -7.95
CA ILE A 94 9.11 -1.59 -8.51
C ILE A 94 10.54 -1.88 -8.06
N GLU A 95 11.42 -2.12 -9.03
CA GLU A 95 12.85 -2.40 -8.87
C GLU A 95 13.75 -1.16 -8.87
#